data_AF-A0A0N8HCH7-F1
#
_entry.id   AF-A0A0N8HCH7-F1
#
_cell.length_a   1.000
_cell.length_b   1.000
_cell.length_c   1.000
_cell.angle_alpha   90.00
_cell.angle_beta   90.00
_cell.angle_gamma   90.00
#
_symmetry.space_group_name_H-M   'P 1'
#
loop_
_entity.id
_entity.type
_entity.pdbx_description
1 polymer ?
#
loop_
_entity_poly.entity_id
_entity_poly.type
_entity_poly.pdbx_seq_one_letter_code
_entity_poly.pdbx_strand_id
1 'polypeptide(L)'
;MGGRRSDERWYRAFWDSGLLLPSVTTIIGSVSAKGGIPYWHGTEAARYAVERHDEIADLIAQGEEKRAIALIAGAPRRITAEASELGKLFHRVADAKIRNRNLPLTEDEAEAVAPFEATLDRFIEEMQPTYRWTEATLYNRRLLYAGTGDCGLELGVSLPVVMRRRLVHTFPPGELLIGDYKSGNAVYDETGAQLTGYASCSHMSLRDATNTIVEMPRVAGGVVIHIRPDGYRAHGVLITPEMRAGWEYARRWFEVQREVVSGSVGLGVRAGGFRVDDFTSIDIRVRNALALRGVSTLADLEAFGPEKLLAIKHAGPATVGTAREILAIEGREWPLGPDETTETTQERGAA
;
A
#
# COMPACT_ATOMS: atom_id res chain seq x y z
N MET A 1 4.98 -24.87 2.06
CA MET A 1 3.91 -24.05 2.67
C MET A 1 3.85 -22.73 1.92
N GLY A 2 2.82 -22.56 1.08
CA GLY A 2 2.70 -21.42 0.18
C GLY A 2 2.46 -20.10 0.91
N GLY A 3 3.05 -19.02 0.39
CA GLY A 3 2.93 -17.67 0.91
C GLY A 3 1.47 -17.21 0.93
N ARG A 4 0.82 -17.38 2.09
CA ARG A 4 -0.52 -16.86 2.33
C ARG A 4 -0.41 -15.38 2.64
N ARG A 5 -1.01 -14.54 1.77
CA ARG A 5 -1.26 -13.10 1.98
C ARG A 5 -1.92 -12.94 3.36
N SER A 6 -1.25 -12.27 4.29
CA SER A 6 -1.89 -11.78 5.52
C SER A 6 -2.03 -10.27 5.36
N ASP A 7 -3.26 -9.83 5.09
CA ASP A 7 -3.65 -8.48 4.71
C ASP A 7 -3.06 -8.02 3.36
N GLU A 8 -3.85 -7.32 2.56
CA GLU A 8 -3.65 -7.11 1.11
C GLU A 8 -2.32 -6.45 0.67
N ARG A 9 -1.41 -6.12 1.61
CA ARG A 9 -0.21 -5.30 1.41
C ARG A 9 1.12 -6.03 1.65
N TRP A 10 1.10 -7.25 2.23
CA TRP A 10 2.32 -7.97 2.59
C TRP A 10 2.35 -9.39 2.03
N TYR A 11 3.55 -9.83 1.66
CA TYR A 11 3.86 -11.16 1.16
C TYR A 11 4.75 -11.89 2.17
N ARG A 12 4.56 -13.19 2.36
CA ARG A 12 5.51 -14.01 3.13
C ARG A 12 6.72 -14.34 2.25
N ALA A 13 7.92 -14.16 2.79
CA ALA A 13 9.11 -14.57 2.08
C ALA A 13 9.15 -16.10 1.94
N PHE A 14 9.54 -16.61 0.77
CA PHE A 14 9.64 -18.06 0.56
C PHE A 14 10.84 -18.68 1.31
N TRP A 15 11.85 -17.86 1.66
CA TRP A 15 13.07 -18.28 2.36
C TRP A 15 12.98 -18.11 3.88
N ASP A 16 11.98 -17.39 4.38
CA ASP A 16 11.72 -17.18 5.81
C ASP A 16 10.22 -16.89 6.01
N SER A 17 9.48 -17.84 6.59
CA SER A 17 8.03 -17.73 6.75
C SER A 17 7.59 -16.69 7.79
N GLY A 18 8.50 -16.27 8.67
CA GLY A 18 8.29 -15.20 9.65
C GLY A 18 8.46 -13.81 9.05
N LEU A 19 9.15 -13.70 7.92
CA LEU A 19 9.43 -12.43 7.26
C LEU A 19 8.27 -11.99 6.36
N LEU A 20 7.75 -10.79 6.63
CA LEU A 20 6.75 -10.11 5.80
C LEU A 20 7.41 -9.06 4.91
N LEU A 21 7.12 -9.14 3.62
CA LEU A 21 7.68 -8.31 2.56
C LEU A 21 6.61 -7.33 2.06
N PRO A 22 6.89 -6.02 1.95
CA PRO A 22 5.95 -5.07 1.38
C PRO A 22 5.73 -5.36 -0.11
N SER A 23 4.52 -5.06 -0.60
CA SER A 23 4.25 -5.13 -2.04
C SER A 23 4.93 -3.99 -2.80
N VAL A 24 5.26 -4.22 -4.08
CA VAL A 24 5.71 -3.15 -5.02
C VAL A 24 4.73 -1.96 -5.01
N THR A 25 3.43 -2.23 -5.09
CA THR A 25 2.39 -1.18 -5.06
C THR A 25 2.31 -0.44 -3.73
N THR A 26 2.58 -1.10 -2.61
CA THR A 26 2.62 -0.48 -1.27
C THR A 26 3.80 0.48 -1.15
N ILE A 27 4.97 0.09 -1.69
CA ILE A 27 6.16 0.96 -1.73
C ILE A 27 5.84 2.21 -2.56
N ILE A 28 5.39 2.03 -3.80
CA ILE A 28 5.05 3.14 -4.71
C ILE A 28 4.05 4.10 -4.07
N GLY A 29 2.96 3.56 -3.51
CA GLY A 29 1.90 4.35 -2.90
C GLY A 29 2.31 5.10 -1.63
N SER A 30 3.45 4.76 -1.02
CA SER A 30 3.98 5.45 0.16
C SER A 30 4.99 6.54 -0.19
N VAL A 31 5.80 6.32 -1.23
CA VAL A 31 6.88 7.26 -1.59
C VAL A 31 6.50 8.24 -2.69
N SER A 32 5.41 7.97 -3.42
CA SER A 32 4.94 8.83 -4.50
C SER A 32 3.86 9.78 -3.98
N ALA A 33 3.98 11.06 -4.35
CA ALA A 33 2.91 12.02 -4.08
C ALA A 33 1.71 11.68 -4.98
N LYS A 34 0.51 11.55 -4.41
CA LYS A 34 -0.73 11.25 -5.16
C LYS A 34 -1.19 12.37 -6.09
N GLY A 35 -0.40 13.44 -6.25
CA GLY A 35 -0.60 14.51 -7.24
C GLY A 35 -2.01 15.09 -7.21
N GLY A 36 -2.71 15.01 -8.35
CA GLY A 36 -4.07 15.55 -8.54
C GLY A 36 -5.21 14.72 -7.93
N ILE A 37 -4.94 13.54 -7.36
CA ILE A 37 -5.98 12.68 -6.78
C ILE A 37 -6.77 13.38 -5.67
N PRO A 38 -6.16 14.09 -4.69
CA PRO A 38 -6.92 14.81 -3.67
C PRO A 38 -7.86 15.88 -4.25
N TYR A 39 -7.43 16.58 -5.29
CA TYR A 39 -8.26 17.57 -5.98
C TYR A 39 -9.45 16.91 -6.69
N TRP A 40 -9.21 15.80 -7.40
CA TRP A 40 -10.28 15.01 -8.02
C TRP A 40 -11.27 14.47 -6.97
N HIS A 41 -10.79 13.93 -5.84
CA HIS A 41 -11.64 13.49 -4.74
C HIS A 41 -12.56 14.62 -4.23
N GLY A 42 -12.02 15.83 -4.05
CA GLY A 42 -12.81 16.99 -3.65
C GLY A 42 -13.86 17.38 -4.71
N THR A 43 -13.47 17.31 -5.99
CA THR A 43 -14.37 17.61 -7.12
C THR A 43 -15.53 16.62 -7.21
N GLU A 44 -15.27 15.31 -7.10
CA GLU A 44 -16.32 14.28 -7.14
C GLU A 44 -17.23 14.33 -5.91
N ALA A 45 -16.69 14.64 -4.73
CA ALA A 45 -17.51 14.89 -3.55
C ALA A 45 -18.43 16.10 -3.76
N ALA A 46 -17.91 17.22 -4.27
CA ALA A 46 -18.69 18.41 -4.56
C ALA A 46 -19.76 18.15 -5.64
N ARG A 47 -19.41 17.42 -6.70
CA ARG A 47 -20.34 17.00 -7.75
C ARG A 47 -21.50 16.19 -7.17
N TYR A 48 -21.19 15.17 -6.36
CA TYR A 48 -22.21 14.36 -5.70
C TYR A 48 -23.16 15.21 -4.86
N ALA A 49 -22.63 16.17 -4.10
CA ALA A 49 -23.45 17.08 -3.29
C ALA A 49 -24.39 17.94 -4.14
N VAL A 50 -23.94 18.44 -5.29
CA VAL A 50 -24.75 19.26 -6.20
C VAL A 50 -25.82 18.42 -6.91
N GLU A 51 -25.44 17.26 -7.44
CA GLU A 51 -26.35 16.37 -8.18
C GLU A 51 -27.42 15.74 -7.28
N ARG A 52 -27.13 15.55 -5.99
CA ARG A 52 -28.03 14.96 -4.98
C ARG A 52 -28.50 15.98 -3.95
N HIS A 53 -28.52 17.27 -4.29
CA HIS A 53 -28.74 18.35 -3.31
C HIS A 53 -30.05 18.21 -2.52
N ASP A 54 -31.14 17.75 -3.14
CA ASP A 54 -32.42 17.51 -2.46
C ASP A 54 -32.32 16.39 -1.41
N GLU A 55 -31.73 15.24 -1.76
CA GLU A 55 -31.47 14.12 -0.84
C GLU A 55 -30.62 14.57 0.36
N ILE A 56 -29.59 15.38 0.08
CA ILE A 56 -28.72 15.92 1.12
C ILE A 56 -29.46 16.92 2.01
N ALA A 57 -30.29 17.78 1.43
CA ALA A 57 -31.10 18.74 2.19
C ALA A 57 -32.10 18.04 3.12
N ASP A 58 -32.75 16.98 2.65
CA ASP A 58 -33.67 16.17 3.44
C ASP A 58 -32.97 15.52 4.65
N LEU A 59 -31.78 14.95 4.44
CA LEU A 59 -30.98 14.38 5.54
C LEU A 59 -30.61 15.43 6.59
N ILE A 60 -30.26 16.65 6.15
CA ILE A 60 -29.95 17.75 7.06
C ILE A 60 -31.20 18.17 7.84
N ALA A 61 -32.35 18.29 7.18
CA ALA A 61 -33.62 18.64 7.82
C ALA A 61 -34.06 17.61 8.88
N GLN A 62 -33.70 16.33 8.70
CA GLN A 62 -33.96 15.25 9.65
C GLN A 62 -32.93 15.18 10.80
N GLY A 63 -31.94 16.07 10.84
CA GLY A 63 -30.86 16.05 11.84
C GLY A 63 -29.79 14.99 11.59
N GLU A 64 -29.74 14.40 10.38
CA GLU A 64 -28.79 13.36 9.97
C GLU A 64 -27.53 13.93 9.28
N GLU A 65 -27.04 15.10 9.71
CA GLU A 65 -25.90 15.81 9.10
C GLU A 65 -24.65 14.92 8.93
N LYS A 66 -24.33 14.11 9.94
CA LYS A 66 -23.19 13.18 9.88
C LYS A 66 -23.31 12.17 8.73
N ARG A 67 -24.52 11.71 8.44
CA ARG A 67 -24.80 10.78 7.34
C ARG A 67 -24.67 11.48 5.99
N ALA A 68 -25.18 12.70 5.87
CA ALA A 68 -25.01 13.52 4.67
C ALA A 68 -23.52 13.73 4.34
N ILE A 69 -22.70 14.13 5.32
CA ILE A 69 -21.25 14.28 5.17
C ILE A 69 -20.60 12.97 4.74
N ALA A 70 -20.97 11.85 5.36
CA ALA A 70 -20.42 10.54 5.02
C ALA A 70 -20.76 10.09 3.58
N LEU A 71 -21.99 10.36 3.11
CA LEU A 71 -22.41 10.04 1.74
C LEU A 71 -21.61 10.83 0.70
N ILE A 72 -21.45 12.13 0.92
CA ILE A 72 -20.68 13.05 0.07
C ILE A 72 -19.21 12.65 0.06
N ALA A 73 -18.57 12.55 1.23
CA ALA A 73 -17.16 12.19 1.35
C ALA A 73 -16.84 10.78 0.84
N GLY A 74 -17.85 9.89 0.84
CA GLY A 74 -17.74 8.53 0.33
C GLY A 74 -17.87 8.39 -1.20
N ALA A 75 -18.41 9.40 -1.89
CA ALA A 75 -18.67 9.34 -3.34
C ALA A 75 -17.44 8.97 -4.20
N PRO A 76 -16.30 9.67 -4.11
CA PRO A 76 -15.13 9.29 -4.90
C PRO A 76 -14.63 7.88 -4.61
N ARG A 77 -14.77 7.40 -3.36
CA ARG A 77 -14.34 6.05 -2.97
C ARG A 77 -15.18 4.98 -3.66
N ARG A 78 -16.49 5.19 -3.80
CA ARG A 78 -17.39 4.25 -4.51
C ARG A 78 -16.98 4.12 -5.98
N ILE A 79 -16.76 5.25 -6.65
CA ILE A 79 -16.30 5.29 -8.05
C ILE A 79 -14.97 4.53 -8.21
N THR A 80 -13.99 4.79 -7.33
CA THR A 80 -12.71 4.07 -7.40
C THR A 80 -12.84 2.59 -7.07
N ALA A 81 -13.74 2.22 -6.16
CA ALA A 81 -13.96 0.83 -5.77
C ALA A 81 -14.59 0.03 -6.92
N GLU A 82 -15.61 0.57 -7.57
CA GLU A 82 -16.24 -0.04 -8.75
C GLU A 82 -15.23 -0.24 -9.88
N ALA A 83 -14.43 0.79 -10.19
CA ALA A 83 -13.36 0.69 -11.18
C ALA A 83 -12.29 -0.35 -10.80
N SER A 84 -11.94 -0.43 -9.52
CA SER A 84 -10.99 -1.42 -9.00
C SER A 84 -11.53 -2.85 -9.11
N GLU A 85 -12.80 -3.08 -8.77
CA GLU A 85 -13.41 -4.42 -8.89
C GLU A 85 -13.53 -4.86 -10.34
N LEU A 86 -13.91 -3.97 -11.26
CA LEU A 86 -13.89 -4.25 -12.70
C LEU A 86 -12.47 -4.60 -13.18
N GLY A 87 -11.45 -3.87 -12.72
CA GLY A 87 -10.05 -4.17 -13.00
C GLY A 87 -9.65 -5.56 -12.51
N LYS A 88 -9.96 -5.91 -11.25
CA LYS A 88 -9.68 -7.24 -10.70
C LYS A 88 -10.40 -8.34 -11.50
N LEU A 89 -11.65 -8.14 -11.86
CA LEU A 89 -12.43 -9.06 -12.68
C LEU A 89 -11.75 -9.29 -14.03
N PHE A 90 -11.34 -8.21 -14.71
CA PHE A 90 -10.62 -8.31 -15.97
C PHE A 90 -9.32 -9.12 -15.87
N HIS A 91 -8.49 -8.89 -14.84
CA HIS A 91 -7.25 -9.68 -14.65
C HIS A 91 -7.55 -11.18 -14.45
N ARG A 92 -8.59 -11.52 -13.69
CA ARG A 92 -8.99 -12.94 -13.53
C ARG A 92 -9.39 -13.56 -14.86
N VAL A 93 -10.15 -12.83 -15.68
CA VAL A 93 -10.60 -13.29 -17.01
C VAL A 93 -9.42 -13.44 -17.95
N ALA A 94 -8.55 -12.43 -18.03
CA ALA A 94 -7.34 -12.48 -18.85
C ALA A 94 -6.46 -13.67 -18.46
N ASP A 95 -6.21 -13.87 -17.16
CA ASP A 95 -5.43 -15.00 -16.66
C ASP A 95 -6.05 -16.36 -17.03
N ALA A 96 -7.36 -16.51 -16.82
CA ALA A 96 -8.07 -17.74 -17.14
C ALA A 96 -8.00 -18.04 -18.65
N LYS A 97 -8.19 -17.02 -19.48
CA LYS A 97 -8.13 -17.10 -20.94
C LYS A 97 -6.75 -17.54 -21.42
N ILE A 98 -5.69 -16.87 -20.96
CA ILE A 98 -4.30 -17.22 -21.31
C ILE A 98 -3.95 -18.65 -20.88
N ARG A 99 -4.50 -19.10 -19.75
CA ARG A 99 -4.28 -20.45 -19.22
C ARG A 99 -5.22 -21.51 -19.81
N ASN A 100 -6.11 -21.16 -20.74
CA ASN A 100 -7.16 -22.03 -21.27
C ASN A 100 -7.98 -22.70 -20.17
N ARG A 101 -8.35 -21.93 -19.13
CA ARG A 101 -9.16 -22.38 -18.00
C ARG A 101 -10.55 -21.78 -18.09
N ASN A 102 -11.55 -22.59 -17.71
CA ASN A 102 -12.89 -22.07 -17.51
C ASN A 102 -12.94 -21.27 -16.19
N LEU A 103 -13.35 -20.01 -16.25
CA LEU A 103 -13.59 -19.18 -15.07
C LEU A 103 -15.11 -19.01 -14.92
N PRO A 104 -15.73 -19.54 -13.85
CA PRO A 104 -17.14 -19.30 -13.61
C PRO A 104 -17.35 -17.81 -13.29
N LEU A 105 -18.18 -17.15 -14.09
CA LEU A 105 -18.62 -15.77 -13.90
C LEU A 105 -20.13 -15.75 -13.66
N THR A 106 -20.61 -14.78 -12.88
CA THR A 106 -22.04 -14.44 -12.89
C THR A 106 -22.43 -13.81 -14.24
N GLU A 107 -23.73 -13.71 -14.51
CA GLU A 107 -24.24 -13.02 -15.69
C GLU A 107 -23.77 -11.56 -15.74
N ASP A 108 -23.90 -10.83 -14.62
CA ASP A 108 -23.42 -9.45 -14.48
C ASP A 108 -21.91 -9.31 -14.68
N GLU A 109 -21.11 -10.25 -14.15
CA GLU A 109 -19.65 -10.24 -14.33
C GLU A 109 -19.28 -10.48 -15.80
N ALA A 110 -19.97 -11.41 -16.47
CA ALA A 110 -19.76 -11.71 -17.87
C ALA A 110 -20.12 -10.51 -18.76
N GLU A 111 -21.27 -9.86 -18.51
CA GLU A 111 -21.68 -8.66 -19.23
C GLU A 111 -20.67 -7.51 -19.04
N ALA A 112 -20.24 -7.26 -17.80
CA ALA A 112 -19.32 -6.18 -17.48
C ALA A 112 -17.94 -6.33 -18.15
N VAL A 113 -17.44 -7.56 -18.31
CA VAL A 113 -16.09 -7.83 -18.85
C VAL A 113 -16.07 -8.09 -20.37
N ALA A 114 -17.20 -8.48 -20.97
CA ALA A 114 -17.26 -8.87 -22.38
C ALA A 114 -16.61 -7.87 -23.37
N PRO A 115 -16.78 -6.53 -23.23
CA PRO A 115 -16.13 -5.59 -24.15
C PRO A 115 -14.60 -5.58 -24.03
N PHE A 116 -14.08 -5.81 -22.83
CA PHE A 116 -12.64 -5.91 -22.59
C PHE A 116 -12.08 -7.23 -23.11
N GLU A 117 -12.84 -8.32 -22.98
CA GLU A 117 -12.45 -9.63 -23.48
C GLU A 117 -12.31 -9.64 -25.01
N ALA A 118 -13.28 -9.06 -25.73
CA ALA A 118 -13.20 -8.93 -27.19
C ALA A 118 -11.97 -8.13 -27.64
N THR A 119 -11.60 -7.11 -26.86
CA THR A 119 -10.39 -6.32 -27.14
C THR A 119 -9.11 -7.10 -26.80
N LEU A 120 -9.13 -7.94 -25.76
CA LEU A 120 -8.02 -8.83 -25.44
C LEU A 120 -7.80 -9.86 -26.54
N ASP A 121 -8.87 -10.40 -27.15
CA ASP A 121 -8.77 -11.29 -28.32
C ASP A 121 -8.05 -10.63 -29.48
N ARG A 122 -8.44 -9.38 -29.80
CA ARG A 122 -7.77 -8.59 -30.83
C ARG A 122 -6.30 -8.36 -30.52
N PHE A 123 -5.96 -8.04 -29.26
CA PHE A 123 -4.56 -7.92 -28.85
C PHE A 123 -3.80 -9.23 -29.07
N ILE A 124 -4.37 -10.38 -28.71
CA ILE A 124 -3.73 -11.69 -28.88
C ILE A 124 -3.54 -12.02 -30.36
N GLU A 125 -4.54 -11.76 -31.20
CA GLU A 125 -4.48 -11.98 -32.65
C GLU A 125 -3.44 -11.09 -33.33
N GLU A 126 -3.48 -9.77 -33.06
CA GLU A 126 -2.66 -8.77 -33.74
C GLU A 126 -1.21 -8.73 -33.22
N MET A 127 -0.99 -8.89 -31.90
CA MET A 127 0.33 -8.78 -31.28
C MET A 127 1.04 -10.13 -31.06
N GLN A 128 0.31 -11.23 -31.24
CA GLN A 128 0.78 -12.62 -31.13
C GLN A 128 1.68 -12.90 -29.90
N PRO A 129 1.21 -12.59 -28.68
CA PRO A 129 2.01 -12.79 -27.47
C PRO A 129 2.21 -14.27 -27.16
N THR A 130 3.46 -14.64 -26.82
CA THR A 130 3.79 -15.93 -26.20
C THR A 130 4.03 -15.71 -24.71
N TYR A 131 3.11 -16.17 -23.86
CA TYR A 131 3.22 -16.04 -22.41
C TYR A 131 4.17 -17.09 -21.83
N ARG A 132 5.14 -16.63 -21.04
CA ARG A 132 6.03 -17.50 -20.25
C ARG A 132 5.47 -17.78 -18.86
N TRP A 133 4.78 -16.81 -18.28
CA TRP A 133 4.10 -16.93 -16.99
C TRP A 133 3.03 -15.85 -16.86
N THR A 134 2.05 -16.08 -15.99
CA THR A 134 1.01 -15.11 -15.61
C THR A 134 0.77 -15.15 -14.09
N GLU A 135 0.33 -14.04 -13.49
CA GLU A 135 -0.02 -13.94 -12.06
C GLU A 135 1.03 -14.57 -11.11
N ALA A 136 2.31 -14.38 -11.42
CA ALA A 136 3.42 -14.96 -10.67
C ALA A 136 3.82 -14.03 -9.52
N THR A 137 4.13 -14.62 -8.35
CA THR A 137 4.68 -13.82 -7.24
C THR A 137 6.18 -13.63 -7.46
N LEU A 138 6.63 -12.39 -7.58
CA LEU A 138 8.00 -12.00 -7.83
C LEU A 138 8.64 -11.51 -6.52
N TYR A 139 9.86 -11.95 -6.22
CA TYR A 139 10.56 -11.64 -4.97
C TYR A 139 11.93 -11.01 -5.23
N ASN A 140 12.21 -9.94 -4.51
CA ASN A 140 13.57 -9.42 -4.38
C ASN A 140 14.11 -9.76 -2.99
N ARG A 141 15.05 -10.71 -2.93
CA ARG A 141 15.65 -11.18 -1.68
C ARG A 141 16.56 -10.16 -1.02
N ARG A 142 17.22 -9.31 -1.81
CA ARG A 142 18.21 -8.35 -1.30
C ARG A 142 17.54 -7.11 -0.71
N LEU A 143 16.51 -6.61 -1.40
CA LEU A 143 15.80 -5.39 -1.03
C LEU A 143 14.51 -5.67 -0.26
N LEU A 144 14.25 -6.94 0.05
CA LEU A 144 13.15 -7.40 0.89
C LEU A 144 11.81 -6.78 0.48
N TYR A 145 11.35 -7.11 -0.72
CA TYR A 145 10.01 -6.81 -1.21
C TYR A 145 9.51 -7.90 -2.15
N ALA A 146 8.22 -7.93 -2.40
CA ALA A 146 7.61 -8.82 -3.37
C ALA A 146 6.44 -8.15 -4.10
N GLY A 147 5.84 -8.86 -5.05
CA GLY A 147 4.59 -8.45 -5.67
C GLY A 147 4.11 -9.48 -6.67
N THR A 148 2.86 -9.34 -7.11
CA THR A 148 2.29 -10.20 -8.15
C THR A 148 2.39 -9.47 -9.47
N GLY A 149 3.15 -10.03 -10.41
CA GLY A 149 3.21 -9.54 -11.79
C GLY A 149 2.13 -10.20 -12.63
N ASP A 150 1.51 -9.44 -13.52
CA ASP A 150 0.42 -9.96 -14.35
C ASP A 150 0.93 -11.00 -15.34
N CYS A 151 2.03 -10.71 -16.02
CA CYS A 151 2.61 -11.64 -16.99
C CYS A 151 4.07 -11.36 -17.35
N GLY A 152 4.74 -12.38 -17.85
CA GLY A 152 5.97 -12.28 -18.63
C GLY A 152 5.71 -12.89 -19.99
N LEU A 153 5.98 -12.13 -21.04
CA LEU A 153 5.59 -12.50 -22.40
C LEU A 153 6.60 -12.02 -23.44
N GLU A 154 6.57 -12.68 -24.58
CA GLU A 154 7.29 -12.29 -25.78
C GLU A 154 6.26 -11.87 -26.83
N LEU A 155 6.45 -10.70 -27.45
CA LEU A 155 5.55 -10.24 -28.52
C LEU A 155 6.00 -10.80 -29.88
N GLY A 156 5.05 -11.15 -30.74
CA GLY A 156 5.33 -11.56 -32.12
C GLY A 156 5.66 -10.39 -33.06
N VAL A 157 5.52 -9.16 -32.57
CA VAL A 157 5.79 -7.92 -33.31
C VAL A 157 6.80 -7.05 -32.58
N SER A 158 7.45 -6.14 -33.30
CA SER A 158 8.37 -5.16 -32.69
C SER A 158 7.59 -4.14 -31.86
N LEU A 159 8.08 -3.84 -30.66
CA LEU A 159 7.45 -2.85 -29.76
C LEU A 159 8.31 -1.59 -29.67
N PRO A 160 7.89 -0.44 -30.24
CA PRO A 160 8.63 0.81 -30.11
C PRO A 160 8.47 1.41 -28.71
N VAL A 161 9.55 2.03 -28.23
CA VAL A 161 9.56 2.88 -27.03
C VAL A 161 9.76 4.32 -27.47
N VAL A 162 8.72 5.13 -27.32
CA VAL A 162 8.76 6.55 -27.65
C VAL A 162 8.71 7.37 -26.37
N MET A 163 9.77 8.14 -26.10
CA MET A 163 9.84 9.05 -24.96
C MET A 163 10.05 10.47 -25.48
N ARG A 164 9.28 11.43 -24.95
CA ARG A 164 9.38 12.86 -25.33
C ARG A 164 9.41 13.07 -26.86
N ARG A 165 8.50 12.39 -27.56
CA ARG A 165 8.34 12.43 -29.04
C ARG A 165 9.54 11.91 -29.83
N ARG A 166 10.42 11.10 -29.22
CA ARG A 166 11.56 10.45 -29.88
C ARG A 166 11.48 8.94 -29.69
N LEU A 167 11.73 8.20 -30.76
CA LEU A 167 12.00 6.76 -30.67
C LEU A 167 13.34 6.58 -29.95
N VAL A 168 13.32 6.02 -28.75
CA VAL A 168 14.51 5.82 -27.92
C VAL A 168 14.98 4.37 -27.90
N HIS A 169 14.07 3.43 -28.18
CA HIS A 169 14.36 2.01 -28.26
C HIS A 169 13.26 1.28 -29.05
N THR A 170 13.56 0.08 -29.53
CA THR A 170 12.58 -0.85 -30.09
C THR A 170 12.93 -2.24 -29.60
N PHE A 171 12.00 -2.89 -28.93
CA PHE A 171 12.14 -4.31 -28.59
C PHE A 171 11.81 -5.14 -29.84
N PRO A 172 12.74 -5.96 -30.36
CA PRO A 172 12.43 -6.88 -31.44
C PRO A 172 11.43 -7.97 -30.99
N PRO A 173 10.76 -8.65 -31.94
CA PRO A 173 9.91 -9.81 -31.62
C PRO A 173 10.70 -10.89 -30.86
N GLY A 174 10.03 -11.58 -29.94
CA GLY A 174 10.65 -12.66 -29.17
C GLY A 174 11.45 -12.22 -27.94
N GLU A 175 11.62 -10.92 -27.69
CA GLU A 175 12.23 -10.42 -26.45
C GLU A 175 11.28 -10.63 -25.26
N LEU A 176 11.80 -11.19 -24.16
CA LEU A 176 11.02 -11.40 -22.96
C LEU A 176 10.82 -10.06 -22.22
N LEU A 177 9.56 -9.64 -22.09
CA LEU A 177 9.15 -8.43 -21.40
C LEU A 177 8.32 -8.76 -20.17
N ILE A 178 8.37 -7.87 -19.18
CA ILE A 178 7.38 -7.88 -18.09
C ILE A 178 6.13 -7.09 -18.48
N GLY A 179 4.99 -7.77 -18.47
CA GLY A 179 3.70 -7.21 -18.85
C GLY A 179 2.86 -6.80 -17.65
N ASP A 180 2.14 -5.69 -17.79
CA ASP A 180 1.13 -5.23 -16.85
C ASP A 180 -0.12 -4.79 -17.64
N TYR A 181 -1.26 -5.38 -17.30
CA TYR A 181 -2.55 -5.03 -17.88
C TYR A 181 -3.14 -3.83 -17.16
N LYS A 182 -3.74 -2.92 -17.94
CA LYS A 182 -4.51 -1.80 -17.41
C LYS A 182 -5.85 -1.73 -18.13
N SER A 183 -6.94 -1.67 -17.37
CA SER A 183 -8.31 -1.49 -17.90
C SER A 183 -8.92 -0.12 -17.60
N GLY A 184 -8.23 0.70 -16.79
CA GLY A 184 -8.67 2.05 -16.43
C GLY A 184 -8.61 3.06 -17.58
N ASN A 185 -9.06 4.29 -17.35
CA ASN A 185 -9.18 5.30 -18.42
C ASN A 185 -7.83 5.80 -18.99
N ALA A 186 -6.73 5.64 -18.25
CA ALA A 186 -5.41 6.11 -18.66
C ALA A 186 -4.31 5.21 -18.08
N VAL A 187 -3.13 5.27 -18.71
CA VAL A 187 -1.88 4.71 -18.20
C VAL A 187 -1.11 5.80 -17.48
N TYR A 188 -0.75 5.56 -16.21
CA TYR A 188 -0.01 6.51 -15.38
C TYR A 188 1.48 6.16 -15.33
N ASP A 189 2.32 7.17 -15.15
CA ASP A 189 3.79 7.04 -15.10
C ASP A 189 4.28 6.06 -14.01
N GLU A 190 3.51 5.93 -12.92
CA GLU A 190 3.78 4.98 -11.82
C GLU A 190 3.88 3.52 -12.31
N THR A 191 3.22 3.18 -13.42
CA THR A 191 3.31 1.84 -14.04
C THR A 191 4.75 1.53 -14.45
N GLY A 192 5.52 2.52 -14.90
CA GLY A 192 6.93 2.34 -15.23
C GLY A 192 7.78 1.99 -14.00
N ALA A 193 7.48 2.60 -12.84
CA ALA A 193 8.12 2.26 -11.57
C ALA A 193 7.71 0.85 -11.09
N GLN A 194 6.43 0.49 -11.26
CA GLN A 194 5.93 -0.85 -10.94
C GLN A 194 6.65 -1.94 -11.73
N LEU A 195 6.72 -1.80 -13.06
CA LEU A 195 7.44 -2.72 -13.93
C LEU A 195 8.93 -2.78 -13.61
N THR A 196 9.55 -1.65 -13.25
CA THR A 196 10.94 -1.62 -12.78
C THR A 196 11.14 -2.42 -11.50
N GLY A 197 10.22 -2.29 -10.54
CA GLY A 197 10.24 -3.06 -9.31
C GLY A 197 10.14 -4.56 -9.57
N TYR A 198 9.23 -4.98 -10.44
CA TYR A 198 9.09 -6.38 -10.82
C TYR A 198 10.28 -6.92 -11.62
N ALA A 199 10.78 -6.18 -12.61
CA ALA A 199 11.95 -6.55 -13.40
C ALA A 199 13.26 -6.54 -12.61
N SER A 200 13.25 -6.02 -11.37
CA SER A 200 14.38 -6.05 -10.44
C SER A 200 14.27 -7.19 -9.44
N CYS A 201 13.20 -7.99 -9.48
CA CYS A 201 13.08 -9.19 -8.67
C CYS A 201 14.07 -10.26 -9.10
N SER A 202 14.52 -11.03 -8.12
CA SER A 202 15.55 -12.09 -8.26
C SER A 202 14.96 -13.48 -8.42
N HIS A 203 13.75 -13.70 -7.89
CA HIS A 203 13.09 -15.01 -7.87
C HIS A 203 11.63 -14.83 -8.21
N MET A 204 10.99 -15.89 -8.70
CA MET A 204 9.54 -15.96 -8.80
C MET A 204 9.00 -17.27 -8.27
N SER A 205 7.79 -17.22 -7.72
CA SER A 205 6.95 -18.38 -7.50
C SER A 205 6.06 -18.57 -8.71
N LEU A 206 6.28 -19.66 -9.44
CA LEU A 206 5.37 -20.10 -10.47
C LEU A 206 4.06 -20.52 -9.82
N ARG A 207 2.94 -20.21 -10.47
CA ARG A 207 1.60 -20.59 -10.01
C ARG A 207 1.25 -22.01 -10.49
N ASP A 208 2.15 -22.94 -10.23
CA ASP A 208 1.97 -24.38 -10.46
C ASP A 208 1.42 -25.07 -9.19
N ALA A 209 1.21 -26.38 -9.25
CA ALA A 209 0.65 -27.15 -8.13
C ALA A 209 1.52 -27.10 -6.86
N THR A 210 2.83 -26.87 -7.02
CA THR A 210 3.83 -26.89 -5.95
C THR A 210 4.29 -25.50 -5.50
N ASN A 211 3.82 -24.44 -6.16
CA ASN A 211 4.35 -23.07 -6.05
C ASN A 211 5.88 -23.03 -6.18
N THR A 212 6.39 -23.65 -7.24
CA THR A 212 7.83 -23.81 -7.46
C THR A 212 8.51 -22.45 -7.50
N ILE A 213 9.56 -22.30 -6.69
CA ILE A 213 10.42 -21.12 -6.73
C ILE A 213 11.51 -21.33 -7.76
N VAL A 214 11.63 -20.39 -8.69
CA VAL A 214 12.69 -20.35 -9.70
C VAL A 214 13.40 -19.00 -9.67
N GLU A 215 14.60 -18.93 -10.24
CA GLU A 215 15.25 -17.65 -10.52
C GLU A 215 14.42 -16.87 -11.53
N MET A 216 14.32 -15.56 -11.34
CA MET A 216 13.61 -14.69 -12.27
C MET A 216 14.41 -14.61 -13.59
N PRO A 217 13.84 -15.03 -14.74
CA PRO A 217 14.47 -14.84 -16.03
C PRO A 217 14.74 -13.36 -16.27
N ARG A 218 15.86 -13.07 -16.92
CA ARG A 218 16.18 -11.71 -17.31
C ARG A 218 15.16 -11.22 -18.34
N VAL A 219 14.47 -10.13 -18.00
CA VAL A 219 13.58 -9.41 -18.92
C VAL A 219 14.34 -8.24 -19.56
N ALA A 220 14.04 -7.95 -20.83
CA ALA A 220 14.67 -6.87 -21.59
C ALA A 220 14.10 -5.50 -21.24
N GLY A 221 12.84 -5.47 -20.83
CA GLY A 221 12.10 -4.27 -20.47
C GLY A 221 10.70 -4.64 -20.02
N GLY A 222 9.77 -3.70 -20.17
CA GLY A 222 8.37 -3.92 -19.85
C GLY A 222 7.42 -3.50 -20.96
N VAL A 223 6.16 -3.90 -20.83
CA VAL A 223 5.05 -3.48 -21.67
C VAL A 223 3.83 -3.22 -20.80
N VAL A 224 3.22 -2.05 -20.96
CA VAL A 224 1.86 -1.79 -20.41
C VAL A 224 0.85 -2.11 -21.49
N ILE A 225 -0.05 -3.03 -21.22
CA ILE A 225 -1.10 -3.48 -22.14
C ILE A 225 -2.40 -2.82 -21.69
N HIS A 226 -2.70 -1.68 -22.31
CA HIS A 226 -3.90 -0.89 -22.01
C HIS A 226 -5.07 -1.43 -22.83
N ILE A 227 -6.01 -2.10 -22.16
CA ILE A 227 -7.20 -2.71 -22.77
C ILE A 227 -8.42 -1.85 -22.44
N ARG A 228 -9.15 -1.43 -23.46
CA ARG A 228 -10.39 -0.65 -23.32
C ARG A 228 -11.47 -1.21 -24.24
N PRO A 229 -12.77 -0.96 -23.94
CA PRO A 229 -13.85 -1.42 -24.82
C PRO A 229 -13.72 -0.96 -26.28
N ASP A 230 -13.08 0.18 -26.53
CA ASP A 230 -12.89 0.78 -27.85
C ASP A 230 -11.58 0.35 -28.55
N GLY A 231 -10.72 -0.41 -27.88
CA GLY A 231 -9.47 -0.93 -28.45
C GLY A 231 -8.34 -1.05 -27.43
N TYR A 232 -7.15 -1.42 -27.92
CA TYR A 232 -5.97 -1.59 -27.08
C TYR A 232 -4.81 -0.69 -27.48
N ARG A 233 -3.89 -0.48 -26.55
CA ARG A 233 -2.55 0.09 -26.79
C ARG A 233 -1.50 -0.68 -26.01
N ALA A 234 -0.39 -1.02 -26.67
CA ALA A 234 0.79 -1.57 -26.03
C ALA A 234 1.86 -0.46 -25.88
N HIS A 235 2.24 -0.15 -24.65
CA HIS A 235 3.25 0.87 -24.36
C HIS A 235 4.55 0.19 -23.96
N GLY A 236 5.58 0.28 -24.79
CA GLY A 236 6.91 -0.19 -24.42
C GLY A 236 7.51 0.64 -23.29
N VAL A 237 8.08 -0.04 -22.29
CA VAL A 237 8.73 0.57 -21.13
C VAL A 237 10.19 0.15 -21.09
N LEU A 238 11.07 1.10 -21.39
CA LEU A 238 12.51 0.90 -21.25
C LEU A 238 12.90 1.04 -19.77
N ILE A 239 13.41 -0.03 -19.18
CA ILE A 239 13.85 -0.06 -17.78
C ILE A 239 15.33 0.34 -17.72
N THR A 240 15.59 1.62 -17.48
CA THR A 240 16.96 2.16 -17.47
C THR A 240 17.68 1.89 -16.14
N PRO A 241 19.02 1.99 -16.10
CA PRO A 241 19.78 1.95 -14.85
C PRO A 241 19.30 2.99 -13.82
N GLU A 242 18.91 4.19 -14.26
CA GLU A 242 18.40 5.27 -13.41
C GLU A 242 17.05 4.90 -12.79
N MET A 243 16.15 4.26 -13.56
CA MET A 243 14.89 3.76 -13.01
C MET A 243 15.13 2.71 -11.92
N ARG A 244 16.10 1.80 -12.13
CA ARG A 244 16.47 0.79 -11.13
C ARG A 244 17.05 1.43 -9.88
N ALA A 245 17.98 2.37 -10.02
CA ALA A 245 18.54 3.11 -8.89
C ALA A 245 17.45 3.89 -8.13
N GLY A 246 16.51 4.52 -8.85
CA GLY A 246 15.35 5.18 -8.27
C GLY A 246 14.46 4.21 -7.49
N TRP A 247 14.23 3.00 -8.01
CA TRP A 247 13.49 1.96 -7.32
C TRP A 247 14.17 1.50 -6.02
N GLU A 248 15.50 1.32 -6.04
CA GLU A 248 16.25 0.99 -4.83
C GLU A 248 16.12 2.08 -3.76
N TYR A 249 16.22 3.35 -4.17
CA TYR A 249 16.02 4.49 -3.28
C TYR A 249 14.60 4.52 -2.71
N ALA A 250 13.58 4.34 -3.56
CA ALA A 250 12.18 4.27 -3.15
C ALA A 250 11.96 3.18 -2.07
N ARG A 251 12.51 1.98 -2.28
CA ARG A 251 12.41 0.90 -1.28
C ARG A 251 13.09 1.27 0.03
N ARG A 252 14.28 1.87 0.01
CA ARG A 252 14.97 2.31 1.23
C ARG A 252 14.20 3.41 1.96
N TRP A 253 13.69 4.38 1.21
CA TRP A 253 12.91 5.49 1.77
C TRP A 253 11.61 5.01 2.41
N PHE A 254 10.93 4.02 1.82
CA PHE A 254 9.77 3.37 2.43
C PHE A 254 10.07 2.82 3.83
N GLU A 255 11.25 2.25 4.03
CA GLU A 255 11.69 1.75 5.34
C GLU A 255 11.93 2.87 6.33
N VAL A 256 12.67 3.89 5.91
CA VAL A 256 12.95 5.09 6.72
C VAL A 256 11.65 5.77 7.16
N GLN A 257 10.69 5.93 6.26
CA GLN A 257 9.39 6.52 6.60
C GLN A 257 8.62 5.75 7.67
N ARG A 258 8.74 4.40 7.68
CA ARG A 258 7.99 3.56 8.62
C ARG A 258 8.69 3.42 9.97
N GLU A 259 10.00 3.22 9.95
CA GLU A 259 10.76 2.82 11.13
C GLU A 259 11.51 3.98 11.80
N VAL A 260 11.84 5.05 11.06
CA VAL A 260 12.73 6.12 11.55
C VAL A 260 11.99 7.46 11.67
N VAL A 261 11.20 7.85 10.66
CA VAL A 261 10.58 9.18 10.62
C VAL A 261 9.60 9.40 11.77
N SER A 262 8.90 8.36 12.20
CA SER A 262 7.94 8.41 13.31
C SER A 262 8.53 8.89 14.63
N GLY A 263 9.87 8.82 14.81
CA GLY A 263 10.60 9.36 15.95
C GLY A 263 11.54 10.53 15.64
N SER A 264 11.54 11.04 14.41
CA SER A 264 12.50 12.07 13.97
C SER A 264 12.21 13.47 14.49
N VAL A 265 10.96 13.74 14.89
CA VAL A 265 10.54 15.01 15.47
C VAL A 265 10.27 14.78 16.95
N GLY A 266 11.02 15.47 17.81
CA GLY A 266 10.83 15.42 19.25
C GLY A 266 9.48 16.00 19.68
N LEU A 267 9.09 15.71 20.92
CA LEU A 267 7.91 16.31 21.53
C LEU A 267 8.05 17.84 21.57
N GLY A 268 7.00 18.54 21.13
CA GLY A 268 6.92 19.99 21.28
C GLY A 268 6.82 20.36 22.75
N VAL A 269 7.63 21.33 23.18
CA VAL A 269 7.62 21.85 24.57
C VAL A 269 7.02 23.25 24.59
N ARG A 270 6.24 23.55 25.64
CA ARG A 270 5.71 24.90 25.88
C ARG A 270 6.61 25.64 26.87
N ALA A 271 6.46 26.97 26.96
CA ALA A 271 7.05 27.71 28.07
C ALA A 271 6.51 27.14 29.40
N GLY A 272 7.40 26.60 30.24
CA GLY A 272 7.03 25.90 31.48
C GLY A 272 7.21 24.37 31.47
N GLY A 273 7.72 23.77 30.39
CA GLY A 273 8.12 22.35 30.35
C GLY A 273 7.09 21.43 29.71
N PHE A 274 7.23 20.12 29.97
CA PHE A 274 6.33 19.09 29.42
C PHE A 274 5.03 18.98 30.20
N ARG A 275 3.96 18.65 29.48
CA ARG A 275 2.64 18.34 30.06
C ARG A 275 2.27 16.89 29.82
N VAL A 276 1.42 16.35 30.69
CA VAL A 276 0.98 14.94 30.59
C VAL A 276 0.24 14.68 29.28
N ASP A 277 -0.47 15.67 28.73
CA ASP A 277 -1.19 15.56 27.46
C ASP A 277 -0.27 15.51 26.24
N ASP A 278 1.00 15.95 26.37
CA ASP A 278 1.99 15.88 25.29
C ASP A 278 2.41 14.42 24.99
N PHE A 279 2.22 13.50 25.93
CA PHE A 279 2.63 12.09 25.80
C PHE A 279 1.49 11.20 25.32
N THR A 280 1.43 10.92 24.02
CA THR A 280 0.40 10.05 23.42
C THR A 280 0.55 8.57 23.78
N SER A 281 1.65 8.17 24.40
CA SER A 281 1.88 6.81 24.91
C SER A 281 0.96 6.46 26.09
N ILE A 282 0.41 7.46 26.79
CA ILE A 282 -0.65 7.24 27.78
C ILE A 282 -2.01 7.23 27.05
N ASP A 283 -2.82 6.18 27.29
CA ASP A 283 -4.16 6.04 26.71
C ASP A 283 -4.99 7.32 26.91
N ILE A 284 -5.68 7.77 25.85
CA ILE A 284 -6.40 9.03 25.86
C ILE A 284 -7.49 9.10 26.95
N ARG A 285 -8.09 7.98 27.34
CA ARG A 285 -9.07 7.91 28.41
C ARG A 285 -8.42 8.14 29.77
N VAL A 286 -7.20 7.64 29.96
CA VAL A 286 -6.40 7.88 31.17
C VAL A 286 -5.97 9.34 31.21
N ARG A 287 -5.46 9.90 30.10
CA ARG A 287 -5.09 11.33 30.01
C ARG A 287 -6.28 12.24 30.32
N ASN A 288 -7.45 11.97 29.76
CA ASN A 288 -8.67 12.73 30.05
C ASN A 288 -9.06 12.64 31.53
N ALA A 289 -8.93 11.46 32.13
CA ALA A 289 -9.20 11.26 33.55
C ALA A 289 -8.22 12.01 34.46
N LEU A 290 -6.94 12.10 34.08
CA LEU A 290 -5.92 12.89 34.75
C LEU A 290 -6.22 14.40 34.64
N ALA A 291 -6.54 14.87 33.43
CA ALA A 291 -6.92 16.26 33.20
C ALA A 291 -8.13 16.70 34.03
N LEU A 292 -9.17 15.86 34.13
CA LEU A 292 -10.33 16.10 34.99
C LEU A 292 -9.99 16.18 36.48
N ARG A 293 -8.84 15.62 36.89
CA ARG A 293 -8.32 15.66 38.26
C ARG A 293 -7.28 16.76 38.47
N GLY A 294 -7.10 17.65 37.48
CA GLY A 294 -6.11 18.73 37.53
C GLY A 294 -4.67 18.26 37.33
N VAL A 295 -4.43 17.00 36.96
CA VAL A 295 -3.09 16.47 36.71
C VAL A 295 -2.67 16.79 35.30
N SER A 296 -1.80 17.77 35.14
CA SER A 296 -1.58 18.38 33.84
C SER A 296 -0.10 18.60 33.49
N THR A 297 0.76 18.80 34.48
CA THR A 297 2.21 18.87 34.36
C THR A 297 2.88 17.58 34.84
N LEU A 298 4.17 17.40 34.54
CA LEU A 298 4.91 16.28 35.10
C LEU A 298 5.05 16.36 36.63
N ALA A 299 5.10 17.57 37.19
CA ALA A 299 5.06 17.78 38.64
C ALA A 299 3.71 17.33 39.25
N ASP A 300 2.59 17.61 38.57
CA ASP A 300 1.28 17.15 39.03
C ASP A 300 1.20 15.62 38.96
N LEU A 301 1.75 15.01 37.91
CA LEU A 301 1.77 13.56 37.74
C LEU A 301 2.62 12.90 38.84
N GLU A 302 3.81 13.44 39.10
CA GLU A 302 4.69 13.01 40.20
C GLU A 302 3.92 13.02 41.52
N ALA A 303 3.27 14.13 41.86
CA ALA A 303 2.47 14.28 43.08
C ALA A 303 1.19 13.41 43.10
N PHE A 304 0.64 13.06 41.93
CA PHE A 304 -0.53 12.20 41.83
C PHE A 304 -0.20 10.78 42.32
N GLY A 305 0.95 10.25 41.93
CA GLY A 305 1.47 8.97 42.38
C GLY A 305 0.92 7.75 41.63
N PRO A 306 1.66 6.62 41.69
CA PRO A 306 1.35 5.42 40.90
C PRO A 306 0.06 4.72 41.36
N GLU A 307 -0.23 4.71 42.66
CA GLU A 307 -1.45 4.08 43.21
C GLU A 307 -2.72 4.76 42.71
N LYS A 308 -2.75 6.09 42.72
CA LYS A 308 -3.89 6.87 42.22
C LYS A 308 -4.03 6.75 40.71
N LEU A 309 -2.91 6.60 39.98
CA LEU A 309 -2.94 6.31 38.55
C LEU A 309 -3.57 4.95 38.26
N LEU A 310 -3.19 3.90 38.98
CA LEU A 310 -3.78 2.55 38.83
C LEU A 310 -5.27 2.50 39.16
N ALA A 311 -5.76 3.40 40.01
CA ALA A 311 -7.19 3.53 40.31
C ALA A 311 -7.99 4.13 39.14
N ILE A 312 -7.35 4.67 38.10
CA ILE A 312 -8.03 5.16 36.90
C ILE A 312 -8.43 3.98 36.02
N LYS A 313 -9.71 3.94 35.64
CA LYS A 313 -10.22 2.97 34.67
C LYS A 313 -9.40 3.04 33.37
N HIS A 314 -8.93 1.89 32.89
CA HIS A 314 -8.03 1.72 31.74
C HIS A 314 -6.54 2.00 32.00
N ALA A 315 -6.15 2.43 33.19
CA ALA A 315 -4.76 2.41 33.61
C ALA A 315 -4.40 1.03 34.17
N GLY A 316 -3.23 0.52 33.77
CA GLY A 316 -2.68 -0.74 34.29
C GLY A 316 -1.19 -0.62 34.60
N PRO A 317 -0.52 -1.72 34.98
CA PRO A 317 0.91 -1.71 35.31
C PRO A 317 1.78 -1.13 34.19
N ALA A 318 1.46 -1.43 32.92
CA ALA A 318 2.16 -0.84 31.77
C ALA A 318 2.03 0.69 31.72
N THR A 319 0.86 1.24 32.09
CA THR A 319 0.64 2.69 32.17
C THR A 319 1.50 3.34 33.25
N VAL A 320 1.72 2.66 34.37
CA VAL A 320 2.64 3.13 35.43
C VAL A 320 4.08 3.12 34.95
N GLY A 321 4.50 2.05 34.27
CA GLY A 321 5.83 1.98 33.64
C GLY A 321 6.07 3.13 32.67
N THR A 322 5.12 3.37 31.75
CA THR A 322 5.18 4.51 30.83
C THR A 322 5.20 5.85 31.56
N ALA A 323 4.41 6.03 32.63
CA ALA A 323 4.42 7.27 33.40
C ALA A 323 5.76 7.50 34.12
N ARG A 324 6.44 6.45 34.61
CA ARG A 324 7.79 6.54 35.17
C ARG A 324 8.82 6.96 34.12
N GLU A 325 8.78 6.34 32.93
CA GLU A 325 9.64 6.74 31.80
C GLU A 325 9.44 8.22 31.44
N ILE A 326 8.21 8.70 31.47
CA ILE A 326 7.86 10.10 31.20
C ILE A 326 8.41 11.04 32.28
N LEU A 327 8.23 10.69 33.56
CA LEU A 327 8.74 11.48 34.68
C LEU A 327 10.27 11.62 34.62
N ALA A 328 10.96 10.54 34.26
CA ALA A 328 12.42 10.51 34.16
C ALA A 328 12.98 11.50 33.13
N ILE A 329 12.19 11.93 32.14
CA ILE A 329 12.60 12.94 31.14
C ILE A 329 12.97 14.28 31.80
N GLU A 330 12.31 14.66 32.89
CA GLU A 330 12.63 15.85 33.69
C GLU A 330 13.39 15.49 34.98
N GLY A 331 13.93 14.27 35.09
CA GLY A 331 14.62 13.79 36.29
C GLY A 331 13.70 13.62 37.51
N ARG A 332 12.41 13.38 37.28
CA ARG A 332 11.41 13.09 38.32
C ARG A 332 11.22 11.58 38.44
N GLU A 333 10.84 11.11 39.63
CA GLU A 333 10.71 9.67 39.86
C GLU A 333 9.51 9.35 40.76
N TRP A 334 8.86 8.22 40.48
CA TRP A 334 8.02 7.55 41.47
C TRP A 334 8.82 6.44 42.13
N PRO A 335 8.68 6.25 43.46
CA PRO A 335 9.29 5.12 44.13
C PRO A 335 8.80 3.80 43.52
N LEU A 336 9.70 2.80 43.50
CA LEU A 336 9.34 1.43 43.16
C LEU A 336 8.40 0.86 44.21
N GLY A 337 7.44 0.05 43.79
CA GLY A 337 6.58 -0.68 44.72
C GLY A 337 7.39 -1.72 45.52
N PRO A 338 6.88 -2.19 46.67
CA PRO A 338 7.58 -3.16 47.53
C PRO A 338 7.92 -4.49 46.84
N ASP A 339 7.23 -4.82 45.74
CA ASP A 339 7.42 -6.06 44.98
C ASP A 339 8.11 -5.84 43.60
N GLU A 340 8.56 -4.62 43.28
CA GLU A 340 9.20 -4.29 42.00
C GLU A 340 10.72 -4.19 42.14
N THR A 341 11.48 -5.02 41.41
CA THR A 341 12.94 -4.94 41.32
C THR A 341 13.38 -4.30 40.00
N THR A 342 14.50 -3.58 40.02
CA THR A 342 15.13 -2.95 38.85
C THR A 342 15.81 -3.99 37.96
N GLU A 343 15.05 -4.88 37.31
CA GLU A 343 15.60 -5.69 36.22
C GLU A 343 15.03 -5.23 34.89
N THR A 344 15.74 -4.34 34.21
CA THR A 344 15.91 -4.35 32.75
C THR A 344 16.86 -3.23 32.30
N THR A 345 18.15 -3.52 32.28
CA THR A 345 19.08 -2.88 31.34
C THR A 345 20.13 -3.91 30.91
N GLN A 346 19.71 -4.88 30.12
CA GLN A 346 20.64 -5.63 29.26
C GLN A 346 20.03 -5.78 27.86
N GLU A 347 20.73 -5.14 26.91
CA GLU A 347 20.85 -5.52 25.51
C GLU A 347 19.62 -5.41 24.60
N ARG A 348 19.34 -4.18 24.16
CA ARG A 348 18.90 -3.91 22.77
C ARG A 348 19.86 -2.93 22.13
N GLY A 349 21.03 -3.43 21.77
CA GLY A 349 22.10 -2.63 21.19
C GLY A 349 23.29 -3.46 20.72
N ALA A 350 23.06 -4.60 20.06
CA ALA A 350 24.02 -5.28 19.19
C ALA A 350 23.36 -6.49 18.51
N ALA A 351 22.81 -6.29 17.31
CA ALA A 351 22.74 -7.27 16.22
C ALA A 351 22.30 -6.56 14.94
#